data_AF-A0A926TL33-F1
#
_entry.id   AF-A0A926TL33-F1
#
_cell.length_a   1.000
_cell.length_b   1.000
_cell.length_c   1.000
_cell.angle_alpha   90.00
_cell.angle_beta   90.00
_cell.angle_gamma   90.00
#
_symmetry.space_group_name_H-M   'P 1'
#
loop_
_entity.id
_entity.type
_entity.pdbx_description
1 polymer ?
#
loop_
_entity_poly.entity_id
_entity_poly.type
_entity_poly.pdbx_seq_one_letter_code
_entity_poly.pdbx_strand_id
1 'polypeptide(L)'
;MTTLGLKDLAVKPVKSGVSVYSLLLNPKGGMNSEFIKITSSANYKDSGNYWLVLKGSCTIDRPPFGQNIWVITKTVEPQFYKVSAMKGKACLALGLSF
;
A
#
# COMPACT_ATOMS: atom_id res chain seq x y z
N MET A 1 22.93 -3.87 -10.13
CA MET A 1 21.61 -3.37 -9.69
C MET A 1 21.03 -4.46 -8.79
N THR A 2 21.12 -4.29 -7.47
CA THR A 2 20.77 -5.36 -6.52
C THR A 2 19.26 -5.36 -6.29
N THR A 3 18.60 -6.47 -6.60
CA THR A 3 17.16 -6.64 -6.38
C THR A 3 16.91 -6.81 -4.88
N LEU A 4 16.35 -5.79 -4.22
CA LEU A 4 15.86 -5.91 -2.84
C LEU A 4 14.54 -6.69 -2.86
N GLY A 5 14.49 -7.83 -2.18
CA GLY A 5 13.25 -8.56 -1.95
C GLY A 5 12.46 -7.93 -0.80
N LEU A 6 11.13 -8.11 -0.78
CA LEU A 6 10.26 -7.69 0.34
C LEU A 6 10.74 -8.21 1.71
N LYS A 7 11.47 -9.33 1.74
CA LYS A 7 12.04 -9.93 2.96
C LYS A 7 13.21 -9.12 3.54
N ASP A 8 13.82 -8.27 2.72
CA ASP A 8 14.99 -7.47 3.08
C ASP A 8 14.59 -6.09 3.63
N LEU A 9 13.29 -5.78 3.63
CA LEU A 9 12.74 -4.54 4.17
C LEU A 9 12.30 -4.72 5.63
N ALA A 10 12.45 -3.66 6.42
CA ALA A 10 11.95 -3.63 7.79
C ALA A 10 10.42 -3.76 7.79
N VAL A 11 9.92 -4.80 8.46
CA VAL A 11 8.48 -5.09 8.54
C VAL A 11 7.92 -4.55 9.84
N LYS A 12 6.89 -3.72 9.76
CA LYS A 12 6.10 -3.32 10.93
C LYS A 12 4.73 -4.00 10.88
N PRO A 13 4.45 -5.01 11.72
CA PRO A 13 3.10 -5.52 11.87
C PRO A 13 2.26 -4.46 12.61
N VAL A 14 1.35 -3.79 11.89
CA VAL A 14 0.53 -2.70 12.46
C VAL A 14 -0.80 -3.25 13.00
N LYS A 15 -1.34 -4.30 12.37
CA LYS A 15 -2.61 -4.94 12.73
C LYS A 15 -2.63 -6.38 12.20
N SER A 16 -3.44 -7.25 12.79
CA SER A 16 -3.63 -8.62 12.28
C SER A 16 -4.02 -8.61 10.79
N GLY A 17 -3.27 -9.38 9.99
CA GLY A 17 -3.46 -9.48 8.54
C GLY A 17 -3.01 -8.26 7.72
N VAL A 18 -2.21 -7.37 8.32
CA VAL A 18 -1.57 -6.23 7.64
C VAL A 18 -0.08 -6.20 7.95
N SER A 19 0.74 -6.11 6.92
CA SER A 19 2.18 -5.89 7.03
C SER A 19 2.59 -4.71 6.19
N VAL A 20 3.26 -3.74 6.81
CA VAL A 20 3.77 -2.54 6.15
C VAL A 20 5.30 -2.64 6.07
N TYR A 21 5.84 -2.36 4.89
CA TYR A 21 7.27 -2.38 4.59
C TYR A 21 7.65 -1.00 4.05
N SER A 22 8.37 -0.22 4.84
CA SER A 22 8.79 1.11 4.40
C SER A 22 9.85 0.99 3.31
N LEU A 23 9.68 1.76 2.25
CA LEU A 23 10.63 1.88 1.16
C LEU A 23 11.41 3.17 1.32
N LEU A 24 12.71 3.02 1.55
CA LEU A 24 13.63 4.15 1.67
C LEU A 24 13.85 4.77 0.28
N LEU A 25 13.04 5.77 -0.05
CA LEU A 25 13.28 6.64 -1.19
C LEU A 25 14.34 7.68 -0.85
N ASN A 26 14.87 8.34 -1.88
CA ASN A 26 15.79 9.45 -1.68
C ASN A 26 15.10 10.56 -0.87
N PRO A 27 15.59 10.90 0.33
CA PRO A 27 14.93 11.84 1.23
C PRO A 27 14.86 13.26 0.65
N LYS A 28 15.72 13.62 -0.32
CA LYS A 28 15.67 14.94 -0.98
C LYS A 28 14.45 15.13 -1.88
N GLY A 29 13.77 14.04 -2.26
CA GLY A 29 12.59 14.09 -3.12
C GLY A 29 11.29 14.41 -2.40
N GLY A 30 11.30 14.45 -1.06
CA GLY A 30 10.09 14.69 -0.25
C GLY A 30 9.03 13.59 -0.34
N MET A 31 9.28 12.50 -1.07
CA MET A 31 8.33 11.41 -1.24
C MET A 31 8.64 10.28 -0.26
N ASN A 32 7.60 9.81 0.42
CA ASN A 32 7.61 8.58 1.20
C ASN A 32 6.86 7.49 0.45
N SER A 33 7.29 6.24 0.65
CA SER A 33 6.62 5.11 0.04
C SER A 33 6.65 3.88 0.92
N GLU A 34 5.61 3.06 0.82
CA GLU A 34 5.48 1.84 1.60
C GLU A 34 4.84 0.74 0.75
N PHE A 35 5.33 -0.49 0.89
CA PHE A 35 4.57 -1.66 0.46
C PHE A 35 3.63 -2.10 1.57
N ILE A 36 2.38 -2.37 1.21
CA ILE A 36 1.34 -2.74 2.16
C ILE A 36 0.76 -4.06 1.68
N LYS A 37 1.03 -5.12 2.44
CA LYS A 37 0.49 -6.46 2.22
C LYS A 37 -0.71 -6.66 3.13
N ILE A 38 -1.86 -6.97 2.54
CA ILE A 38 -3.11 -7.20 3.29
C ILE A 38 -3.64 -8.59 2.98
N THR A 39 -3.96 -9.35 4.01
CA THR A 39 -4.67 -10.64 3.94
C THR A 39 -6.01 -10.61 4.67
N SER A 40 -6.30 -9.51 5.38
CA SER A 40 -7.54 -9.31 6.12
C SER A 40 -8.62 -8.67 5.26
N SER A 41 -9.87 -9.08 5.48
CA SER A 41 -11.05 -8.38 4.96
C SER A 41 -11.48 -7.21 5.85
N ALA A 42 -10.86 -7.05 7.03
CA ALA A 42 -11.09 -5.88 7.86
C ALA A 42 -10.32 -4.67 7.29
N ASN A 43 -10.95 -3.50 7.32
CA ASN A 43 -10.31 -2.28 6.82
C ASN A 43 -9.08 -1.92 7.66
N TYR A 44 -8.00 -1.63 6.95
CA TYR A 44 -6.82 -0.92 7.41
C TYR A 44 -6.93 0.53 6.94
N LYS A 45 -6.77 1.50 7.84
CA LYS A 45 -6.83 2.92 7.47
C LYS A 45 -5.39 3.40 7.29
N ASP A 46 -5.13 4.03 6.15
CA ASP A 46 -3.82 4.57 5.83
C ASP A 46 -3.95 5.89 5.08
N SER A 47 -2.92 6.74 5.16
CA SER A 47 -2.89 8.04 4.47
C SER A 47 -1.92 8.01 3.31
N GLY A 48 -2.35 8.52 2.15
CA GLY A 48 -1.45 8.67 1.01
C GLY A 48 -2.03 9.55 -0.09
N ASN A 49 -1.27 9.72 -1.15
CA ASN A 49 -1.70 10.42 -2.35
C ASN A 49 -1.98 9.42 -3.49
N TYR A 50 -1.15 8.37 -3.61
CA TYR A 50 -1.25 7.41 -4.69
C TYR A 50 -1.14 5.99 -4.18
N TRP A 51 -1.89 5.11 -4.83
CA TRP A 51 -1.86 3.68 -4.57
C TRP A 51 -1.74 2.91 -5.87
N LEU A 52 -0.78 1.98 -5.92
CA LEU A 52 -0.64 1.05 -7.03
C LEU A 52 -0.85 -0.37 -6.52
N VAL A 53 -1.81 -1.09 -7.07
CA VAL A 53 -1.96 -2.52 -6.76
C VAL A 53 -0.90 -3.31 -7.53
N LEU A 54 0.02 -3.93 -6.81
CA LEU A 54 1.13 -4.70 -7.38
C LEU A 54 0.80 -6.18 -7.55
N LYS A 55 -0.07 -6.72 -6.70
CA LYS A 55 -0.48 -8.13 -6.78
C LYS A 55 -1.86 -8.36 -6.17
N GLY A 56 -2.63 -9.22 -6.80
CA GLY A 56 -3.97 -9.58 -6.34
C GLY A 56 -4.98 -8.47 -6.59
N SER A 57 -5.94 -8.32 -5.69
CA SER A 57 -6.99 -7.31 -5.76
C SER A 57 -7.16 -6.64 -4.40
N CYS A 58 -6.97 -5.33 -4.34
CA CYS A 58 -7.17 -4.54 -3.13
C CYS A 58 -8.45 -3.72 -3.23
N THR A 59 -9.25 -3.70 -2.17
CA THR A 59 -10.30 -2.68 -2.03
C THR A 59 -9.66 -1.44 -1.45
N ILE A 60 -9.71 -0.32 -2.15
CA ILE A 60 -9.23 0.99 -1.69
C ILE A 60 -10.44 1.93 -1.73
N ASP A 61 -11.09 2.14 -0.59
CA ASP A 61 -12.38 2.86 -0.41
C ASP A 61 -13.60 2.35 -1.20
N ARG A 62 -13.39 1.39 -2.12
CA ARG A 62 -14.30 0.79 -3.13
C ARG A 62 -14.22 1.53 -4.49
N PRO A 63 -14.37 0.82 -5.63
CA PRO A 63 -14.47 -0.63 -5.82
C PRO A 63 -13.13 -1.37 -5.60
N PRO A 64 -13.09 -2.72 -5.68
CA PRO A 64 -11.84 -3.46 -5.74
C PRO A 64 -11.05 -3.09 -7.01
N PHE A 65 -9.74 -2.88 -6.84
CA PHE A 65 -8.80 -2.61 -7.93
C PHE A 65 -7.85 -3.80 -8.11
N GLY A 66 -7.71 -4.23 -9.36
CA GLY A 66 -6.79 -5.28 -9.75
C GLY A 66 -5.37 -4.77 -9.93
N GLN A 67 -4.46 -5.69 -10.24
CA GLN A 67 -3.04 -5.40 -10.47
C GLN A 67 -2.81 -4.35 -11.57
N ASN A 68 -1.76 -3.54 -11.40
CA ASN A 68 -1.33 -2.46 -12.28
C ASN A 68 -2.32 -1.29 -12.41
N ILE A 69 -3.28 -1.18 -11.48
CA ILE A 69 -4.20 -0.05 -11.40
C ILE A 69 -3.70 0.96 -10.37
N TRP A 70 -3.69 2.23 -10.79
CA TRP A 70 -3.43 3.38 -9.94
C TRP A 70 -4.72 3.97 -9.39
N VAL A 71 -4.77 4.18 -8.08
CA VAL A 71 -5.78 5.01 -7.41
C VAL A 71 -5.08 6.29 -6.98
N ILE A 72 -5.56 7.42 -7.49
CA ILE A 72 -4.92 8.72 -7.31
C ILE A 72 -5.88 9.66 -6.57
N THR A 73 -5.39 10.41 -5.60
CA THR A 73 -6.13 11.55 -5.04
C THR A 73 -6.25 12.66 -6.09
N LYS A 74 -7.27 13.51 -5.96
CA LYS A 74 -7.47 14.69 -6.82
C LYS A 74 -6.72 15.92 -6.32
N THR A 75 -6.13 15.86 -5.13
CA THR A 75 -5.45 17.00 -4.48
C THR A 75 -4.03 16.63 -4.07
N VAL A 76 -3.19 17.60 -3.72
CA VAL A 76 -1.81 17.33 -3.31
C VAL A 76 -1.69 16.89 -1.85
N GLU A 77 -2.74 17.09 -1.06
CA GLU A 77 -2.81 16.67 0.34
C GLU A 77 -3.11 15.17 0.44
N PRO A 78 -2.41 14.43 1.32
CA PRO A 78 -2.70 13.04 1.60
C PRO A 78 -4.16 12.85 2.04
N GLN A 79 -4.83 11.86 1.45
CA GLN A 79 -6.16 11.45 1.84
C GLN A 79 -6.10 10.15 2.62
N PHE A 80 -7.08 9.94 3.49
CA PHE A 80 -7.22 8.67 4.20
C PHE A 80 -8.00 7.67 3.37
N TYR A 81 -7.41 6.49 3.17
CA TYR A 81 -8.00 5.37 2.48
C TYR A 81 -8.28 4.22 3.42
N LYS A 82 -9.37 3.50 3.17
CA LYS A 82 -9.64 2.18 3.76
C LYS A 82 -9.19 1.11 2.78
N VAL A 83 -8.14 0.40 3.15
CA VAL A 83 -7.56 -0.67 2.35
C VAL A 83 -7.90 -2.03 2.95
N SER A 84 -8.36 -2.96 2.11
CA SER A 84 -8.61 -4.35 2.52
C SER A 84 -8.39 -5.34 1.39
N ALA A 85 -8.21 -6.61 1.72
CA ALA A 85 -8.22 -7.71 0.77
C ALA A 85 -9.61 -8.38 0.74
N MET A 86 -9.94 -9.04 -0.38
CA MET A 86 -11.13 -9.91 -0.41
C MET A 86 -10.97 -11.08 0.58
N LYS A 87 -12.09 -11.58 1.12
CA LYS A 87 -12.09 -12.70 2.09
C LYS A 87 -11.31 -13.90 1.55
N GLY A 88 -10.32 -14.37 2.32
CA GLY A 88 -9.46 -15.51 1.96
C GLY A 88 -8.44 -15.22 0.85
N LYS A 89 -8.28 -13.95 0.44
CA LYS A 89 -7.29 -13.53 -0.56
C LYS A 89 -6.24 -12.62 0.08
N ALA A 90 -5.13 -12.46 -0.62
CA ALA A 90 -4.09 -11.50 -0.29
C ALA A 90 -3.99 -10.46 -1.39
N CYS A 91 -3.64 -9.23 -1.02
CA CYS A 91 -3.30 -8.18 -1.96
C CYS A 91 -2.03 -7.45 -1.51
N LEU A 92 -1.29 -6.92 -2.47
CA LEU A 92 -0.10 -6.10 -2.25
C LEU A 92 -0.29 -4.78 -2.99
N ALA A 93 -0.14 -3.67 -2.28
CA ALA A 93 -0.17 -2.33 -2.84
C ALA A 93 1.11 -1.56 -2.48
N LEU A 94 1.47 -0.60 -3.33
CA LEU A 94 2.43 0.46 -3.06
C LEU A 94 1.64 1.73 -2.72
N GLY A 95 1.81 2.25 -1.52
CA GLY A 95 1.34 3.57 -1.11
C GLY A 95 2.44 4.61 -1.30
N LEU A 96 2.10 5.78 -1.84
CA LEU A 96 2.98 6.93 -1.99
C LEU A 96 2.37 8.16 -1.32
N SER A 97 3.20 8.94 -0.63
CA SER A 97 2.84 10.24 -0.07
C SER A 97 3.95 11.27 -0.25
N PHE A 98 3.58 12.55 -0.26
CA PHE A 98 4.48 13.70 -0.25
C PHE A 98 4.43 14.43 1.10
#